data_AF-A0A151QXT3-F1
#
_entry.id   AF-A0A151QXT3-F1
#
_cell.length_a   1.000
_cell.length_b   1.000
_cell.length_c   1.000
_cell.angle_alpha   90.00
_cell.angle_beta   90.00
_cell.angle_gamma   90.00
#
_symmetry.space_group_name_H-M   'P 1'
#
loop_
_entity.id
_entity.type
_entity.pdbx_description
1 polymer ?
#
loop_
_entity_poly.entity_id
_entity_poly.type
_entity_poly.pdbx_seq_one_letter_code
_entity_poly.pdbx_strand_id
1 'polypeptide(L)'
;MDHLNKLSRKELVVGLPKLKFSKDKLCDACQKGKQVKASFKSKNHISTSRPLQLIHMDFFGPSRTMSLGGNYYGLVIVDDYSRFT
;
A
#
# COMPACT_ATOMS: atom_id res chain seq x y z
N MET A 1 -6.01 -2.82 26.12
CA MET A 1 -4.85 -2.65 27.03
C MET A 1 -5.07 -3.19 28.44
N ASP A 2 -6.31 -3.34 28.92
CA ASP A 2 -6.58 -3.80 30.30
C ASP A 2 -6.06 -5.20 30.64
N HIS A 3 -6.18 -6.14 29.71
CA HIS A 3 -5.68 -7.49 29.91
C HIS A 3 -4.15 -7.50 30.07
N LEU A 4 -3.42 -6.74 29.24
CA LEU A 4 -1.96 -6.60 29.36
C LEU A 4 -1.54 -5.96 30.69
N ASN A 5 -2.27 -4.94 31.14
CA ASN A 5 -2.03 -4.30 32.44
C ASN A 5 -2.30 -5.26 33.61
N LYS A 6 -3.35 -6.08 33.52
CA LYS A 6 -3.67 -7.12 34.51
C LYS A 6 -2.61 -8.20 34.57
N LEU A 7 -2.09 -8.64 33.41
CA LEU A 7 -0.99 -9.59 33.31
C LEU A 7 0.31 -9.02 33.93
N SER A 8 0.64 -7.76 33.63
CA SER A 8 1.82 -7.07 34.18
C SER A 8 1.73 -6.87 35.70
N ARG A 9 0.58 -6.39 36.21
CA ARG A 9 0.38 -6.18 37.66
C ARG A 9 0.39 -7.46 38.49
N LYS A 10 -0.09 -8.56 37.92
CA LYS A 10 -0.14 -9.87 38.58
C LYS A 10 1.11 -10.72 38.30
N GLU A 11 2.11 -10.18 37.60
CA GLU A 11 3.36 -10.86 37.26
C GLU A 11 3.16 -12.22 36.59
N LEU A 12 2.12 -12.35 35.75
CA LEU A 12 1.74 -13.61 35.12
C LEU A 12 2.58 -13.96 33.87
N VAL A 13 3.49 -13.08 33.45
CA VAL A 13 4.32 -13.23 32.25
C VAL A 13 5.74 -12.78 32.54
N VAL A 14 6.72 -13.65 32.27
CA VAL A 14 8.16 -13.35 32.41
C VAL A 14 8.61 -12.45 31.25
N GLY A 15 9.41 -11.42 31.56
CA GLY A 15 9.98 -10.51 30.55
C GLY A 15 9.06 -9.36 30.11
N LEU A 16 7.81 -9.30 30.59
CA LEU A 16 6.91 -8.18 30.33
C LEU A 16 7.29 -6.98 31.22
N PRO A 17 7.67 -5.81 30.67
CA PRO A 17 8.05 -4.65 31.47
C PRO A 17 6.85 -4.12 32.28
N LYS A 18 7.13 -3.63 33.50
CA LYS A 18 6.15 -3.00 34.40
C LYS A 18 5.78 -1.60 33.89
N LEU A 19 4.91 -1.55 32.89
CA LEU A 19 4.46 -0.31 32.27
C LEU A 19 3.16 0.18 32.91
N LYS A 20 3.06 1.49 33.19
CA LYS A 20 1.79 2.12 33.55
C LYS A 20 0.97 2.31 32.27
N PHE A 21 0.05 1.39 32.01
CA PHE A 21 -0.90 1.52 30.90
C PHE A 21 -1.95 2.59 31.24
N SER A 22 -2.02 3.66 30.45
CA SER A 22 -3.16 4.59 30.46
C SER A 22 -4.12 4.23 29.34
N LYS A 23 -5.40 4.08 29.65
CA LYS A 23 -6.45 3.79 28.65
C LYS A 23 -6.62 4.91 27.63
N ASP A 24 -6.39 6.15 28.05
CA ASP A 24 -6.73 7.34 27.28
C ASP A 24 -5.59 7.83 26.37
N LYS A 25 -4.49 7.07 26.30
CA LYS A 25 -3.40 7.37 25.35
C LYS A 25 -3.54 6.53 24.10
N LEU A 26 -3.46 7.20 22.96
CA LEU A 26 -3.24 6.56 21.68
C LEU A 26 -1.91 5.80 21.72
N CYS A 27 -1.91 4.57 21.21
CA CYS A 27 -0.69 3.77 21.13
C CYS A 27 0.06 4.13 19.84
N ASP A 28 1.23 4.75 19.97
CA ASP A 28 2.08 5.16 18.84
C ASP A 28 2.37 4.01 17.87
N ALA A 29 2.68 2.82 18.40
CA ALA A 29 2.95 1.64 17.59
C ALA A 29 1.71 1.19 16.80
N CYS A 30 0.53 1.22 17.42
CA CYS A 30 -0.72 0.90 16.72
C CYS A 30 -1.06 1.95 15.67
N GLN A 31 -0.79 3.23 15.93
CA GLN A 31 -1.08 4.32 15.02
C GLN A 31 -0.20 4.24 13.76
N LYS A 32 1.10 3.96 13.94
CA LYS A 32 2.03 3.70 12.83
C LYS A 32 1.69 2.42 12.07
N GLY A 33 1.37 1.33 12.78
CA GLY A 33 1.04 0.05 12.15
C GLY A 33 -0.30 0.04 11.39
N LYS A 34 -1.23 0.94 11.75
CA LYS A 34 -2.53 1.11 11.07
C LYS A 34 -2.56 2.30 10.12
N GLN A 35 -1.44 2.97 9.91
CA GLN A 35 -1.39 4.11 9.01
C GLN A 35 -1.66 3.65 7.57
N VAL A 36 -2.73 4.18 6.97
CA VAL A 36 -3.03 4.01 5.56
C VAL A 36 -2.56 5.25 4.80
N LYS A 37 -1.99 5.05 3.62
CA LYS A 37 -1.69 6.16 2.71
C LYS A 37 -3.00 6.81 2.29
N ALA A 38 -3.05 8.14 2.30
CA ALA A 38 -4.21 8.86 1.79
C ALA A 38 -4.41 8.55 0.30
N SER A 39 -5.67 8.40 -0.11
CA SER A 39 -6.01 8.21 -1.52
C SER A 39 -5.59 9.43 -2.34
N PHE A 40 -5.09 9.18 -3.54
CA PHE A 40 -4.88 10.25 -4.52
C PHE A 40 -6.23 10.81 -4.97
N LYS A 41 -6.28 12.12 -5.26
CA LYS A 41 -7.47 12.72 -5.88
C LYS A 41 -7.68 12.13 -7.27
N SER A 42 -8.92 11.79 -7.61
CA SER A 42 -9.25 11.40 -8.97
C SER A 42 -9.00 12.56 -9.92
N LYS A 43 -8.45 12.24 -11.10
CA LYS A 43 -8.22 13.20 -12.17
C LYS A 43 -9.13 12.84 -13.34
N ASN A 44 -10.19 13.62 -13.53
CA ASN A 44 -11.20 13.38 -14.56
C ASN A 44 -10.90 14.08 -15.89
N HIS A 45 -9.77 14.78 -16.01
CA HIS A 45 -9.37 15.47 -17.23
C HIS A 45 -8.02 14.96 -17.74
N ILE A 46 -7.91 14.86 -19.06
CA ILE A 46 -6.63 14.68 -19.75
C ILE A 46 -5.85 15.99 -19.61
N SER A 47 -4.62 15.93 -19.10
CA SER A 47 -3.76 17.12 -18.97
C SER A 47 -2.85 17.36 -20.16
N THR A 48 -2.82 16.41 -21.09
CA THR A 48 -2.08 16.51 -22.35
C THR A 48 -2.94 17.21 -23.40
N SER A 49 -2.28 17.92 -24.33
CA SER A 49 -2.93 18.69 -25.39
C SER A 49 -2.64 18.14 -26.80
N ARG A 50 -1.76 17.13 -26.91
CA ARG A 50 -1.42 16.47 -28.17
C ARG A 50 -0.94 15.02 -27.93
N PRO A 51 -1.03 14.13 -28.94
CA PRO A 51 -0.49 12.78 -28.86
C PRO A 51 1.01 12.79 -28.51
N LEU A 52 1.44 11.74 -27.78
CA LEU A 52 2.82 11.47 -27.37
C LEU A 52 3.43 12.51 -26.41
N GLN A 53 2.60 13.38 -25.81
CA GLN A 53 3.08 14.33 -24.80
C GLN A 53 3.36 13.66 -23.44
N LEU A 54 2.60 12.61 -23.10
CA LEU A 54 2.82 11.78 -21.92
C LEU A 54 2.42 10.35 -22.27
N ILE A 55 3.32 9.40 -21.99
CA ILE A 55 3.12 7.98 -22.24
C ILE A 55 3.23 7.26 -20.91
N HIS A 56 2.21 6.46 -20.58
CA HIS A 56 2.25 5.54 -19.45
C HIS A 56 2.72 4.19 -19.95
N MET A 57 3.83 3.70 -19.40
CA MET A 57 4.37 2.39 -19.75
C MET A 57 4.38 1.52 -18.51
N ASP A 58 3.93 0.28 -18.66
CA ASP A 58 3.94 -0.69 -17.58
C ASP A 58 4.34 -2.08 -18.10
N PHE A 59 5.02 -2.84 -17.26
CA PHE A 59 5.42 -4.20 -17.57
C PHE A 59 4.66 -5.15 -16.68
N PHE A 60 3.84 -6.00 -17.28
CA PHE A 60 3.11 -7.02 -16.53
C PHE A 60 3.73 -8.39 -16.74
N GLY A 61 3.73 -9.18 -15.68
CA GLY A 61 4.18 -10.57 -15.66
C GLY A 61 4.94 -10.92 -14.37
N PRO A 62 5.41 -12.18 -14.25
CA PRO A 62 5.28 -13.27 -15.22
C PRO A 62 3.84 -13.79 -15.33
N SER A 63 3.32 -13.86 -16.55
CA SER A 63 2.07 -14.53 -16.87
C SER A 63 2.20 -16.03 -16.61
N ARG A 64 1.10 -16.69 -16.23
CA ARG A 64 1.06 -18.16 -16.10
C ARG A 64 1.18 -18.86 -17.45
N THR A 65 0.64 -18.23 -18.49
CA THR A 65 0.62 -18.77 -19.85
C THR A 65 1.62 -18.01 -20.69
N MET A 66 2.48 -18.77 -21.39
CA MET A 66 3.43 -18.24 -22.34
C MET A 66 2.68 -17.69 -23.57
N SER A 67 3.09 -16.52 -24.05
CA SER A 67 2.62 -16.00 -25.34
C SER A 67 3.06 -16.89 -26.50
N LEU A 68 2.43 -16.71 -27.67
CA LEU A 68 2.82 -17.40 -28.90
C LEU A 68 4.29 -17.18 -29.28
N GLY A 69 4.87 -16.04 -28.90
CA GLY A 69 6.28 -15.71 -29.13
C GLY A 69 7.24 -16.21 -28.06
N GLY A 70 6.79 -17.04 -27.11
CA GLY A 70 7.66 -17.59 -26.06
C GLY A 70 7.90 -16.66 -24.86
N ASN A 71 7.23 -15.50 -24.80
CA ASN A 71 7.40 -14.52 -23.73
C ASN A 71 6.37 -14.72 -22.61
N TYR A 72 6.80 -14.51 -21.36
CA TYR A 72 5.94 -14.53 -20.17
C TYR A 72 5.56 -13.15 -19.66
N TYR A 73 6.12 -12.11 -20.26
CA TYR A 73 5.88 -10.74 -19.86
C TYR A 73 5.40 -9.92 -21.05
N GLY A 74 4.62 -8.88 -20.76
CA GLY A 74 4.16 -7.93 -21.76
C GLY A 74 4.46 -6.50 -21.33
N LEU A 75 4.84 -5.67 -22.31
CA LEU A 75 4.96 -4.23 -22.14
C LEU A 75 3.66 -3.60 -22.65
N VAL A 76 3.01 -2.81 -21.80
CA VAL A 76 1.85 -1.99 -22.14
C VAL A 76 2.33 -0.56 -22.27
N ILE A 77 1.97 0.08 -23.37
CA ILE A 77 2.30 1.48 -23.66
C ILE A 77 0.99 2.18 -23.94
N VAL A 78 0.63 3.19 -23.16
CA VAL A 78 -0.62 3.94 -23.34
C VAL A 78 -0.31 5.42 -23.49
N ASP A 79 -0.79 6.01 -24.58
CA ASP A 79 -0.73 7.47 -24.76
C ASP A 79 -1.79 8.15 -23.87
N ASP A 80 -1.39 9.15 -23.08
CA ASP A 80 -2.30 9.84 -22.15
C ASP A 80 -3.36 10.66 -22.89
N TYR A 81 -3.02 11.21 -24.06
CA TYR A 81 -3.91 12.09 -24.82
C TYR A 81 -4.98 11.32 -25.59
N SER A 82 -4.56 10.42 -26.47
CA SER A 82 -5.43 9.64 -27.35
C SER A 82 -6.06 8.43 -26.66
N ARG A 83 -5.52 8.01 -25.51
CA ARG A 83 -5.86 6.73 -24.84
C ARG A 83 -5.59 5.50 -25.70
N PHE A 84 -4.77 5.63 -26.74
CA PHE A 84 -4.33 4.51 -27.57
C PHE A 84 -3.34 3.63 -26.80
N THR A 85 -3.50 2.31 -26.92
CA THR A 85 -2.63 1.27 -26.33
C THR A 85 -1.95 0.47 -27.42
#